data_AF-A0A7S1WJ20-F1
#
_entry.id   AF-A0A7S1WJ20-F1
#
_cell.length_a   1.000
_cell.length_b   1.000
_cell.length_c   1.000
_cell.angle_alpha   90.00
_cell.angle_beta   90.00
_cell.angle_gamma   90.00
#
_symmetry.space_group_name_H-M   'P 1'
#
loop_
_entity.id
_entity.type
_entity.pdbx_description
1 polymer ?
#
loop_
_entity_poly.entity_id
_entity_poly.type
_entity_poly.pdbx_seq_one_letter_code
_entity_poly.pdbx_strand_id
1 'polypeptide(L)'
;RELHLCGASEPPGLLELLQSLALDCGDEVAVETHRRMVPLLAERRPLGGLDEVAPGDCVVCFTRRDVLLTKAELEARGHSPCVIYGSLPPEVRREQAALFNDPASG
;
A
#
# COMPACT_ATOMS: atom_id res chain seq x y z
N ARG A 1 4.47 27.81 -16.11
CA ARG A 1 4.07 27.19 -14.82
C ARG A 1 3.48 25.85 -15.20
N GLU A 2 3.88 24.77 -14.53
CA GLU A 2 3.52 23.40 -14.92
C GLU A 2 2.70 22.75 -13.80
N LEU A 3 1.75 21.90 -14.18
CA LEU A 3 0.95 21.08 -13.27
C LEU A 3 1.27 19.61 -13.56
N HIS A 4 1.96 18.95 -12.62
CA HIS A 4 2.26 17.53 -12.73
C HIS A 4 1.20 16.71 -12.03
N LEU A 5 0.57 15.80 -12.77
CA LEU A 5 -0.41 14.85 -12.24
C LEU A 5 0.23 13.46 -12.22
N CYS A 6 0.23 12.82 -11.05
CA CYS A 6 0.72 11.45 -10.87
C CYS A 6 -0.43 10.55 -10.45
N GLY A 7 -0.61 9.44 -11.15
CA GLY A 7 -1.69 8.51 -10.86
C GLY A 7 -1.55 7.19 -11.61
N ALA A 8 -2.43 6.26 -11.26
CA ALA A 8 -2.61 5.03 -11.99
C ALA A 8 -3.19 5.30 -13.38
N SER A 9 -2.64 4.67 -14.42
CA SER A 9 -3.24 4.65 -15.75
C SER A 9 -4.37 3.62 -15.89
N GLU A 10 -4.70 2.93 -14.80
CA GLU A 10 -5.60 1.76 -14.78
C GLU A 10 -7.09 2.10 -14.88
N PRO A 11 -7.62 3.21 -14.31
CA PRO A 11 -9.01 3.55 -14.51
C PRO A 11 -9.27 3.86 -15.99
N PRO A 12 -10.09 3.07 -16.69
CA PRO A 12 -10.37 3.33 -18.10
C PRO A 12 -11.05 4.69 -18.24
N GLY A 13 -10.60 5.51 -19.19
CA GLY A 13 -11.15 6.84 -19.42
C GLY A 13 -10.48 7.98 -18.62
N LEU A 14 -9.55 7.69 -17.69
CA LEU A 14 -8.92 8.75 -16.90
C LEU A 14 -8.07 9.69 -17.76
N LEU A 15 -7.28 9.13 -18.69
CA LEU A 15 -6.44 9.94 -19.57
C LEU A 15 -7.29 10.79 -20.51
N GLU A 16 -8.34 10.22 -21.09
CA GLU A 16 -9.28 10.88 -21.97
C GLU A 16 -10.01 12.03 -21.24
N LEU A 17 -10.41 11.80 -19.99
CA LEU A 17 -11.00 12.83 -19.14
C LEU A 17 -10.03 13.98 -18.89
N LEU A 18 -8.78 13.66 -18.51
CA LEU A 18 -7.76 14.69 -18.25
C LEU A 18 -7.44 15.49 -19.51
N GLN A 19 -7.34 14.84 -20.67
CA GLN A 19 -7.14 15.51 -21.96
C GLN A 19 -8.32 16.41 -22.34
N SER A 20 -9.56 15.97 -22.11
CA SER A 20 -10.75 16.80 -22.34
C SER A 20 -10.73 18.04 -21.45
N LEU A 21 -10.41 17.89 -20.16
CA LEU A 21 -10.34 19.02 -19.23
C LEU A 21 -9.25 20.01 -19.61
N ALA A 22 -8.07 19.53 -20.00
CA ALA A 22 -6.99 20.38 -20.46
C ALA A 22 -7.36 21.14 -21.74
N LEU A 23 -8.04 20.47 -22.68
CA LEU A 23 -8.54 21.10 -23.91
C LEU A 23 -9.55 22.21 -23.60
N ASP A 24 -10.49 21.97 -22.68
CA ASP A 24 -11.48 22.98 -22.23
C ASP A 24 -10.80 24.20 -21.58
N CYS A 25 -9.62 24.01 -20.98
CA CYS A 25 -8.80 25.08 -20.40
C CYS A 25 -7.82 25.73 -21.41
N GLY A 26 -7.66 25.16 -22.60
CA GLY A 26 -6.67 25.60 -23.59
C GLY A 26 -5.22 25.27 -23.21
N ASP A 27 -5.03 24.26 -22.36
CA ASP A 27 -3.72 23.82 -21.87
C ASP A 27 -3.11 22.72 -22.77
N GLU A 28 -1.77 22.66 -22.81
CA GLU A 28 -1.03 21.56 -23.44
C GLU A 28 -0.88 20.37 -22.48
N VAL A 29 -0.95 19.15 -23.03
CA VAL A 29 -0.81 17.91 -22.25
C VAL A 29 0.37 17.09 -22.75
N ALA A 30 1.29 16.76 -21.84
CA ALA A 30 2.35 15.78 -22.05
C ALA A 30 2.07 14.54 -21.17
N VAL A 31 2.16 13.35 -21.76
CA VAL A 31 1.91 12.08 -21.06
C VAL A 31 3.22 11.32 -20.93
N GLU A 32 3.61 11.03 -19.69
CA GLU A 32 4.77 10.19 -19.37
C GLU A 32 4.31 8.89 -18.68
N THR A 33 4.55 7.76 -19.33
CA THR A 33 4.13 6.44 -18.83
C THR A 33 5.29 5.76 -18.12
N HIS A 34 5.12 5.48 -16.83
CA HIS A 34 6.10 4.74 -16.04
C HIS A 34 5.75 3.26 -15.95
N ARG A 35 6.79 2.42 -15.81
CA ARG A 35 6.66 0.98 -15.51
C ARG A 35 7.17 0.72 -14.10
N ARG A 36 6.72 -0.38 -13.49
CA ARG A 36 7.24 -0.82 -12.18
C ARG A 36 8.77 -0.95 -12.25
N MET A 37 9.46 -0.34 -11.29
CA MET A 37 10.93 -0.44 -11.18
C MET A 37 11.38 -1.85 -10.79
N VAL A 38 10.56 -2.56 -10.02
CA VAL A 38 10.79 -3.95 -9.59
C VAL A 38 9.59 -4.81 -10.01
N PRO A 39 9.81 -5.99 -10.63
CA PRO A 39 8.74 -6.90 -11.00
C PRO A 39 7.90 -7.32 -9.78
N LEU A 40 6.58 -7.43 -9.98
CA LEU A 40 5.68 -8.04 -9.01
C LEU A 40 5.36 -9.46 -9.47
N LEU A 41 5.63 -10.46 -8.64
CA LEU A 41 5.37 -11.86 -8.91
C LEU A 41 4.40 -12.41 -7.86
N ALA A 42 3.31 -13.02 -8.32
CA ALA A 42 2.40 -13.74 -7.43
C ALA A 42 2.97 -15.12 -7.12
N GLU A 43 2.94 -15.51 -5.85
CA GLU A 43 3.29 -16.86 -5.44
C GLU A 43 2.29 -17.90 -5.98
N ARG A 44 2.78 -19.12 -6.20
CA ARG A 44 1.96 -20.22 -6.74
C ARG A 44 1.06 -20.87 -5.69
N ARG A 45 1.36 -20.66 -4.41
CA ARG A 45 0.65 -21.27 -3.28
C ARG A 45 0.24 -20.17 -2.31
N PRO A 46 -0.92 -20.32 -1.66
CA PRO A 46 -1.27 -19.46 -0.54
C PRO A 46 -0.33 -19.72 0.65
N LEU A 47 -0.30 -18.79 1.60
CA LEU A 47 0.52 -18.85 2.81
C LEU A 47 0.27 -20.10 3.70
N GLY A 48 -0.84 -20.81 3.53
CA GLY A 48 -1.15 -22.02 4.31
C GLY A 48 -1.69 -21.75 5.72
N GLY A 49 -1.22 -20.71 6.41
CA GLY A 49 -1.74 -20.25 7.69
C GLY A 49 -0.87 -19.17 8.34
N LEU A 50 -1.32 -18.63 9.48
CA LEU A 50 -0.53 -17.62 10.20
C LEU A 50 0.74 -18.19 10.84
N ASP A 51 0.86 -19.52 10.93
CA ASP A 51 2.07 -20.21 11.41
C ASP A 51 3.25 -20.14 10.42
N GLU A 52 2.97 -19.77 9.16
CA GLU A 52 3.99 -19.67 8.09
C GLU A 52 4.45 -18.22 7.85
N VAL A 53 3.98 -17.27 8.66
CA VAL A 53 4.37 -15.86 8.56
C VAL A 53 5.85 -15.67 8.90
N ALA A 54 6.56 -14.91 8.08
CA ALA A 54 7.98 -14.60 8.24
C ALA A 54 8.25 -13.09 8.39
N PRO A 55 9.42 -12.69 8.91
CA PRO A 55 9.83 -11.28 8.92
C PRO A 55 9.77 -10.67 7.51
N GLY A 56 9.08 -9.53 7.39
CA GLY A 56 8.84 -8.85 6.11
C GLY A 56 7.44 -9.07 5.52
N ASP A 57 6.67 -10.03 6.04
CA ASP A 57 5.30 -10.25 5.58
C ASP A 57 4.35 -9.14 6.06
N CYS A 58 3.36 -8.82 5.23
CA CYS A 58 2.30 -7.87 5.54
C CYS A 58 0.93 -8.54 5.34
N VAL A 59 0.22 -8.76 6.45
CA VAL A 59 -1.14 -9.32 6.41
C VAL A 59 -2.15 -8.17 6.28
N VAL A 60 -2.84 -8.13 5.14
CA VAL A 60 -3.84 -7.09 4.85
C VAL A 60 -5.23 -7.57 5.29
N CYS A 61 -5.84 -6.84 6.22
CA CYS A 61 -7.21 -7.09 6.68
C CYS A 61 -8.15 -5.95 6.23
N PHE A 62 -9.42 -6.27 5.99
CA PHE A 62 -10.41 -5.31 5.46
C PHE A 62 -11.27 -4.65 6.54
N THR A 63 -11.16 -5.07 7.80
CA THR A 63 -11.83 -4.41 8.93
C THR A 63 -10.87 -4.17 10.08
N ARG A 64 -11.11 -3.11 10.87
CA ARG A 64 -10.33 -2.84 12.09
C ARG A 64 -10.42 -4.01 13.09
N ARG A 65 -11.57 -4.68 13.15
CA ARG A 65 -11.77 -5.85 14.01
C ARG A 65 -10.80 -6.96 13.62
N ASP A 66 -10.72 -7.27 12.33
CA ASP A 66 -9.83 -8.34 11.84
C ASP A 66 -8.37 -7.98 12.07
N VAL A 67 -7.96 -6.72 11.86
CA VAL A 67 -6.59 -6.27 12.19
C VAL A 67 -6.22 -6.58 13.63
N LEU A 68 -7.09 -6.28 14.59
CA LEU A 68 -6.83 -6.50 16.01
C LEU A 68 -6.85 -7.99 16.39
N LEU A 69 -7.74 -8.77 15.78
CA LEU A 69 -7.80 -10.22 16.00
C LEU A 69 -6.56 -10.92 15.43
N THR A 70 -6.18 -10.61 14.20
CA THR A 70 -4.97 -11.13 13.56
C THR A 70 -3.71 -10.72 14.31
N LYS A 71 -3.62 -9.47 14.79
CA LYS A 71 -2.54 -9.02 15.69
C LYS A 71 -2.42 -9.94 16.91
N ALA A 72 -3.53 -10.15 17.64
CA ALA A 72 -3.53 -10.99 18.83
C ALA A 72 -3.16 -12.46 18.52
N GLU A 73 -3.59 -12.97 17.37
CA GLU A 73 -3.24 -14.32 16.91
C GLU A 73 -1.74 -14.48 16.61
N LEU A 74 -1.13 -13.46 16.01
CA LEU A 74 0.30 -13.44 15.71
C LEU A 74 1.13 -13.26 17.00
N GLU A 75 0.67 -12.42 17.92
CA GLU A 75 1.28 -12.26 19.26
C GLU A 75 1.25 -13.58 20.04
N ALA A 76 0.13 -14.31 20.00
CA ALA A 76 0.01 -15.63 20.62
C ALA A 76 0.96 -16.68 20.04
N ARG A 77 1.44 -16.47 18.80
CA ARG A 77 2.44 -17.31 18.12
C ARG A 77 3.88 -16.83 18.32
N GLY A 78 4.09 -15.76 19.09
CA GLY A 78 5.42 -15.23 19.42
C GLY A 78 5.94 -14.19 18.44
N HIS A 79 5.11 -13.68 17.52
CA HIS A 79 5.49 -12.54 16.69
C HIS A 79 5.19 -11.22 17.40
N SER A 80 5.90 -10.16 17.02
CA SER A 80 5.67 -8.79 17.50
C SER A 80 5.15 -7.89 16.36
N PRO A 81 3.91 -8.08 15.87
CA PRO A 81 3.41 -7.36 14.70
C PRO A 81 3.12 -5.88 14.97
N CYS A 82 3.54 -5.03 14.04
CA CYS A 82 3.10 -3.64 13.93
C CYS A 82 1.71 -3.57 13.27
N VAL A 83 0.91 -2.56 13.62
CA VAL A 83 -0.45 -2.40 13.05
C VAL A 83 -0.68 -1.03 12.45
N ILE A 84 -1.27 -1.01 11.25
CA ILE A 84 -1.68 0.21 10.56
C ILE A 84 -3.12 0.05 10.07
N TYR A 85 -3.98 1.01 10.41
CA TYR A 85 -5.32 1.16 9.82
C TYR A 85 -5.70 2.64 9.69
N GLY A 86 -6.66 2.95 8.82
CA GLY A 86 -6.92 4.30 8.32
C GLY A 86 -7.18 5.37 9.39
N SER A 87 -7.84 5.01 10.50
CA SER A 87 -8.18 5.94 11.59
C SER A 87 -7.07 6.19 12.61
N LEU A 88 -5.89 5.57 12.47
CA LEU A 88 -4.74 5.89 13.33
C LEU A 88 -4.23 7.31 13.06
N PRO A 89 -3.83 8.07 14.11
CA PRO A 89 -3.17 9.35 13.95
C PRO A 89 -1.92 9.24 13.05
N PRO A 90 -1.62 10.27 12.23
CA PRO A 90 -0.46 10.24 11.33
C PRO A 90 0.87 9.93 12.04
N GLU A 91 1.05 10.45 13.25
CA GLU A 91 2.25 10.22 14.07
C GLU A 91 2.41 8.74 14.44
N VAL A 92 1.34 8.12 14.97
CA VAL A 92 1.31 6.70 15.32
C VAL A 92 1.54 5.81 14.09
N ARG A 93 0.94 6.16 12.93
CA ARG A 93 1.20 5.41 11.68
C ARG A 93 2.67 5.47 11.26
N ARG A 94 3.31 6.62 11.40
CA ARG A 94 4.75 6.76 11.09
C ARG A 94 5.61 5.94 12.04
N GLU A 95 5.30 5.96 13.34
CA GLU A 95 6.01 5.17 14.35
C GLU A 95 5.88 3.66 14.08
N GLN A 96 4.67 3.16 13.85
CA GLN A 96 4.45 1.75 13.52
C GLN A 96 5.16 1.33 12.22
N ALA A 97 5.17 2.19 11.20
CA ALA A 97 5.91 1.93 9.96
C ALA A 97 7.43 1.96 10.18
N ALA A 98 7.94 2.87 11.01
CA ALA A 98 9.36 2.95 11.34
C ALA A 98 9.82 1.69 12.10
N LEU A 99 9.02 1.24 13.07
CA LEU A 99 9.28 -0.01 13.79
C LEU A 99 9.30 -1.20 12.82
N PHE A 100 8.28 -1.38 11.97
CA PHE A 100 8.26 -2.49 11.00
C PHE A 100 9.45 -2.51 10.04
N ASN A 101 9.95 -1.34 9.64
CA ASN A 101 11.07 -1.22 8.69
C ASN A 101 12.45 -1.34 9.35
N ASP A 102 12.54 -1.27 10.67
CA ASP A 102 13.80 -1.43 11.40
C ASP A 102 14.10 -2.92 11.61
N PRO A 103 15.17 -3.49 11.02
CA PRO A 103 15.53 -4.90 11.20
C PRO A 103 15.88 -5.27 12.64
N ALA A 104 16.12 -4.30 13.52
CA ALA A 104 16.46 -4.51 14.93
C ALA A 104 15.27 -4.39 15.88
N SER A 105 14.06 -4.13 15.38
CA SER A 105 12.87 -3.87 16.22
C SER A 105 12.13 -5.12 16.70
N GLY A 106 12.58 -6.33 16.31
CA GLY A 106 11.90 -7.61 16.56
C GLY A 106 12.84 -8.71 17.05
#